data_AF-A0A1S3QXL8-F1
#
_entry.id   AF-A0A1S3QXL8-F1
#
_cell.length_a   1.000
_cell.length_b   1.000
_cell.length_c   1.000
_cell.angle_alpha   90.00
_cell.angle_beta   90.00
_cell.angle_gamma   90.00
#
_symmetry.space_group_name_H-M   'P 1'
#
loop_
_entity.id
_entity.type
_entity.pdbx_description
1 polymer ?
#
loop_
_entity_poly.entity_id
_entity_poly.type
_entity_poly.pdbx_seq_one_letter_code
_entity_poly.pdbx_strand_id
1 'polypeptide(L)'
;MEEKKEDRQVVLKRRFGMSAANSKLKQCEHCGRCFDPSRLEKHSEICAKLSSKSSRRGVYDSTKHRLKGTELAGYVKRSVV
;
A
#
# COMPACT_ATOMS: atom_id res chain seq x y z
N MET A 1 23.84 12.11 -33.43
CA MET A 1 22.51 12.48 -32.89
C MET A 1 21.92 11.27 -32.16
N GLU A 2 22.49 10.82 -31.05
CA GLU A 2 21.92 9.67 -30.31
C GLU A 2 22.09 9.87 -28.80
N GLU A 3 21.66 11.03 -28.30
CA GLU A 3 22.08 11.51 -26.96
C GLU A 3 20.95 11.74 -25.94
N LYS A 4 19.69 11.31 -26.12
CA LYS A 4 18.62 11.69 -25.16
C LYS A 4 17.51 10.66 -24.93
N LYS A 5 17.81 9.45 -24.45
CA LYS A 5 16.77 8.48 -24.05
C LYS A 5 16.99 7.76 -22.72
N GLU A 6 17.89 8.21 -21.85
CA GLU A 6 18.16 7.54 -20.58
C GLU A 6 17.54 8.21 -19.34
N ASP A 7 16.89 9.38 -19.48
CA ASP A 7 16.40 10.13 -18.32
C ASP A 7 15.02 9.70 -17.80
N ARG A 8 14.24 8.95 -18.59
CA ARG A 8 12.87 8.57 -18.20
C ARG A 8 12.85 7.45 -17.15
N GLN A 9 13.87 6.60 -17.14
CA GLN A 9 13.99 5.50 -16.17
C GLN A 9 14.31 6.01 -14.75
N VAL A 10 14.95 7.18 -14.64
CA VAL A 10 15.41 7.75 -13.37
C VAL A 10 14.22 8.28 -12.54
N VAL A 11 13.16 8.77 -13.20
CA VAL A 11 11.95 9.29 -12.51
C VAL A 11 11.10 8.18 -11.89
N LEU A 12 11.02 7.01 -12.54
CA LEU A 12 10.30 5.82 -12.02
C LEU A 12 11.02 5.15 -10.84
N LYS A 13 12.35 5.24 -10.79
CA LYS A 13 13.22 4.67 -9.75
C LYS A 13 13.09 5.34 -8.37
N ARG A 14 12.59 6.57 -8.30
CA ARG A 14 12.57 7.37 -7.05
C ARG A 14 11.31 7.16 -6.19
N ARG A 15 10.23 6.61 -6.74
CA ARG A 15 8.97 6.37 -6.00
C ARG A 15 8.83 4.92 -5.50
N PHE A 16 9.44 3.98 -6.20
CA PHE A 16 9.56 2.59 -5.80
C PHE A 16 11.05 2.33 -5.55
N GLY A 17 11.47 2.20 -4.28
CA GLY A 17 12.85 1.86 -3.92
C GLY A 17 13.25 0.51 -4.51
N MET A 18 13.76 0.53 -5.74
CA MET A 18 14.22 -0.64 -6.48
C MET A 18 15.74 -0.77 -6.28
N SER A 19 16.14 -1.45 -5.20
CA SER A 19 17.50 -2.00 -5.12
C SER A 19 17.63 -3.11 -6.16
N ALA A 20 18.62 -2.98 -7.04
CA ALA A 20 18.89 -3.82 -8.20
C ALA A 20 19.42 -5.23 -7.84
N ALA A 21 18.74 -5.94 -6.94
CA ALA A 21 19.15 -7.26 -6.45
C ALA A 21 18.11 -8.37 -6.66
N ASN A 22 16.98 -8.11 -7.33
CA ASN A 22 16.01 -9.17 -7.58
C ASN A 22 15.28 -8.99 -8.93
N SER A 23 15.92 -9.46 -10.00
CA SER A 23 15.37 -9.51 -11.36
C SER A 23 14.20 -10.51 -11.52
N LYS A 24 13.65 -11.02 -10.42
CA LYS A 24 12.59 -12.04 -10.38
C LYS A 24 11.40 -11.63 -9.53
N LEU A 25 11.21 -10.33 -9.26
CA LEU A 25 9.99 -9.87 -8.61
C LEU A 25 8.80 -10.04 -9.55
N LYS A 26 7.74 -10.68 -9.06
CA LYS A 26 6.48 -10.89 -9.77
C LYS A 26 5.42 -9.94 -9.20
N GLN A 27 4.56 -9.42 -10.08
CA GLN A 27 3.48 -8.52 -9.71
C GLN A 27 2.26 -9.30 -9.22
N CYS A 28 1.62 -8.82 -8.14
CA CYS A 28 0.34 -9.34 -7.70
C CYS A 28 -0.80 -8.83 -8.60
N GLU A 29 -1.66 -9.74 -9.08
CA GLU A 29 -2.80 -9.41 -9.94
C GLU A 29 -3.92 -8.63 -9.21
N HIS A 30 -4.00 -8.76 -7.89
CA HIS A 30 -5.05 -8.11 -7.09
C HIS A 30 -4.70 -6.68 -6.65
N CYS A 31 -3.42 -6.37 -6.44
CA CYS A 31 -3.01 -5.05 -5.91
C CYS A 31 -1.87 -4.37 -6.67
N GLY A 32 -1.29 -4.99 -7.71
CA GLY A 32 -0.25 -4.41 -8.54
C GLY A 32 1.12 -4.22 -7.87
N ARG A 33 1.30 -4.70 -6.62
CA ARG A 33 2.58 -4.63 -5.91
C ARG A 33 3.51 -5.77 -6.36
N CYS A 34 4.82 -5.49 -6.43
CA CYS A 34 5.84 -6.45 -6.82
C CYS A 34 6.44 -7.15 -5.60
N PHE A 35 6.53 -8.48 -5.64
CA PHE A 35 7.06 -9.31 -4.55
C PHE A 35 8.01 -10.38 -5.09
N ASP A 36 8.90 -10.87 -4.23
CA ASP A 36 9.67 -12.09 -4.49
C ASP A 36 8.71 -13.28 -4.62
N PRO A 37 8.94 -14.25 -5.54
CA PRO A 37 8.03 -15.39 -5.75
C PRO A 37 7.70 -16.15 -4.47
N SER A 38 8.65 -16.30 -3.54
CA SER A 38 8.41 -16.97 -2.26
C SER A 38 7.42 -16.20 -1.37
N ARG A 39 7.43 -14.87 -1.43
CA ARG A 39 6.46 -14.03 -0.70
C ARG A 39 5.18 -13.81 -1.48
N LEU A 40 5.23 -13.84 -2.81
CA LEU A 40 4.10 -13.59 -3.66
C LEU A 40 3.02 -14.66 -3.47
N GLU A 41 3.41 -15.92 -3.29
CA GLU A 41 2.47 -17.02 -3.04
C GLU A 41 1.53 -16.69 -1.87
N LYS A 42 2.12 -16.49 -0.68
CA LYS A 42 1.40 -16.09 0.55
C LYS A 42 0.66 -14.76 0.38
N HIS A 43 1.27 -13.81 -0.32
CA HIS A 43 0.63 -12.52 -0.58
C HIS A 43 -0.62 -12.68 -1.44
N SER A 44 -0.59 -13.51 -2.50
CA SER A 44 -1.69 -13.67 -3.44
C SER A 44 -2.93 -14.22 -2.74
N GLU A 45 -2.77 -15.22 -1.87
CA GLU A 45 -3.86 -15.85 -1.12
C GLU A 45 -4.56 -14.85 -0.18
N ILE A 46 -3.79 -14.03 0.51
CA ILE A 46 -4.31 -13.01 1.44
C ILE A 46 -4.89 -11.84 0.64
N CYS A 47 -4.19 -11.39 -0.39
CA CYS A 47 -4.59 -10.25 -1.20
C CYS A 47 -5.87 -10.54 -2.00
N ALA A 48 -6.08 -11.78 -2.46
CA ALA A 48 -7.32 -12.22 -3.09
C ALA A 48 -8.52 -12.03 -2.13
N LYS A 49 -8.37 -12.50 -0.88
CA LYS A 49 -9.40 -12.37 0.16
C LYS A 49 -9.72 -10.89 0.45
N LEU A 50 -8.67 -10.07 0.62
CA LEU A 50 -8.80 -8.64 0.92
C LEU A 50 -9.28 -7.80 -0.28
N SER A 51 -9.04 -8.25 -1.51
CA SER A 51 -9.49 -7.55 -2.73
C SER A 51 -10.99 -7.72 -2.98
N SER A 52 -11.63 -8.72 -2.35
CA SER A 52 -13.08 -8.83 -2.39
C SER A 52 -13.72 -7.62 -1.69
N LYS A 53 -14.73 -7.02 -2.34
CA LYS A 53 -15.41 -5.81 -1.85
C LYS A 53 -16.04 -6.00 -0.46
N SER A 54 -16.33 -7.25 -0.09
CA SER A 54 -16.89 -7.66 1.20
C SER A 54 -15.88 -7.70 2.35
N SER A 55 -14.60 -7.96 2.09
CA SER A 55 -13.55 -8.05 3.13
C SER A 55 -12.81 -6.73 3.37
N ARG A 56 -13.13 -5.67 2.61
CA ARG A 56 -12.49 -4.36 2.74
C ARG A 56 -12.91 -3.74 4.08
N ARG A 57 -12.06 -3.91 5.09
CA ARG A 57 -12.23 -3.31 6.42
C ARG A 57 -12.53 -1.83 6.26
N GLY A 58 -13.58 -1.36 6.95
CA GLY A 58 -13.96 0.05 6.95
C GLY A 58 -12.81 0.96 7.36
N VAL A 59 -12.90 2.24 6.99
CA VAL A 59 -11.90 3.24 7.38
C VAL A 59 -11.76 3.24 8.89
N TYR A 60 -10.57 2.88 9.37
CA TYR A 60 -10.27 2.92 10.78
C TYR A 60 -10.10 4.38 11.20
N ASP A 61 -11.01 4.83 12.05
CA ASP A 61 -10.99 6.18 12.59
C ASP A 61 -10.13 6.19 13.85
N SER A 62 -8.87 6.58 13.68
CA SER A 62 -7.89 6.66 14.77
C SER A 62 -8.35 7.58 15.90
N THR A 63 -9.09 8.64 15.58
CA THR A 63 -9.61 9.60 16.56
C THR A 63 -10.66 8.93 17.44
N LYS A 64 -11.62 8.22 16.84
CA LYS A 64 -12.62 7.44 17.59
C LYS A 64 -11.99 6.39 18.50
N HIS A 65 -10.98 5.65 18.00
CA HIS A 65 -10.36 4.62 18.82
C HIS A 65 -9.53 5.19 19.98
N ARG A 66 -8.86 6.33 19.79
CA ARG A 66 -8.10 7.01 20.84
C ARG A 66 -9.01 7.59 21.94
N LEU A 67 -10.18 8.09 21.54
CA LEU A 67 -11.12 8.71 22.46
C LEU A 67 -12.01 7.69 23.20
N LYS A 68 -12.12 6.47 22.67
CA LYS A 68 -12.92 5.40 23.26
C LYS A 68 -12.49 5.16 24.72
N GLY A 69 -13.42 5.38 25.65
CA GLY A 69 -13.18 5.17 27.10
C GLY A 69 -12.43 6.30 27.80
N THR A 70 -12.18 7.42 27.12
CA THR A 70 -11.57 8.61 27.73
C THR A 70 -12.63 9.68 27.98
N GLU A 71 -12.47 10.48 29.03
CA GLU A 71 -13.37 11.59 29.36
C GLU A 71 -13.43 12.66 28.28
N LEU A 72 -12.39 12.72 27.44
CA LEU A 72 -12.28 13.61 26.27
C LEU A 72 -13.33 13.32 25.19
N ALA A 73 -13.93 12.12 25.16
CA ALA A 73 -14.91 11.74 24.14
C ALA A 73 -16.14 12.69 24.09
N GLY A 74 -16.56 13.24 25.23
CA GLY A 74 -17.69 14.17 25.31
C GLY A 74 -17.39 15.58 24.78
N TYR A 75 -16.12 15.94 24.65
CA TYR A 75 -15.67 17.29 24.30
C TYR A 75 -15.28 17.45 22.83
N VAL A 76 -15.30 16.36 22.06
CA VAL A 76 -14.85 16.39 20.66
C VAL A 76 -15.97 16.87 19.76
N LYS A 77 -15.94 18.16 19.40
CA LYS A 77 -16.76 18.70 18.30
C LYS A 77 -16.31 17.98 17.02
N ARG A 78 -17.21 17.24 16.38
CA ARG A 78 -16.95 16.57 15.09
C ARG A 78 -16.71 17.63 14.00
N SER A 79 -15.46 18.05 13.84
CA SER A 79 -14.99 18.77 12.64
C SER A 79 -13.46 18.81 12.65
N VAL A 80 -12.82 17.70 12.31
CA VAL A 80 -11.47 17.69 11.75
C VAL A 80 -11.48 16.57 10.70
N VAL A 81 -11.74 16.97 9.46
CA VAL A 81 -11.19 16.31 8.29
C VAL A 81 -9.91 17.06 7.93
#